data_AF-A0A958XRH5-F1
#
_entry.id   AF-A0A958XRH5-F1
#
_cell.length_a   1.000
_cell.length_b   1.000
_cell.length_c   1.000
_cell.angle_alpha   90.00
_cell.angle_beta   90.00
_cell.angle_gamma   90.00
#
_symmetry.space_group_name_H-M   'P 1'
#
loop_
_entity.id
_entity.type
_entity.pdbx_description
1 polymer ?
#
loop_
_entity_poly.entity_id
_entity_poly.type
_entity_poly.pdbx_seq_one_letter_code
_entity_poly.pdbx_strand_id
1 'polypeptide(L)'
;YFPNFNTPEFNSMLEQEICVFLSKEEMAQLEGVSNRATQVLAMQTKDLQQLREAGLIDDFRHLELQRFVSAMYDEQGKSERIKNFPFPRQYATIPLLFTKIVSILLPLSLVHEIESNDPNLMWCVVPFNAIVTWVFILMEMIGDYSENPFEGTYNDVPIFSISRTIEIDLKEMLREKEVPPAIQPVDGMLM
;
A
#
# COMPACT_ATOMS: atom_id res chain seq x y z
N TYR A 1 15.71 -4.36 0.33
CA TYR A 1 15.64 -5.67 0.98
C TYR A 1 14.16 -6.01 1.03
N PHE A 2 13.67 -6.88 0.14
CA PHE A 2 12.33 -7.45 0.26
C PHE A 2 12.53 -8.80 0.95
N PRO A 3 12.23 -8.92 2.26
CA PRO A 3 12.23 -10.22 2.90
C PRO A 3 11.25 -11.13 2.15
N ASN A 4 11.58 -12.42 2.08
CA ASN A 4 10.67 -13.45 1.57
C ASN A 4 9.43 -13.51 2.48
N PHE A 5 8.49 -12.60 2.29
CA PHE A 5 7.25 -12.57 3.03
C PHE A 5 6.23 -13.41 2.30
N ASN A 6 5.67 -14.37 3.03
CA ASN A 6 4.66 -15.29 2.54
C ASN A 6 3.28 -14.65 2.70
N THR A 7 3.07 -13.46 2.12
CA THR A 7 1.76 -12.79 2.19
C THR A 7 0.84 -13.31 1.08
N PRO A 8 -0.49 -13.33 1.30
CA PRO A 8 -1.44 -13.76 0.27
C PRO A 8 -1.24 -13.01 -1.05
N GLU A 9 -0.96 -11.71 -1.00
CA GLU A 9 -0.78 -10.82 -2.16
C GLU A 9 0.39 -11.21 -3.07
N PHE A 10 1.40 -11.90 -2.53
CA PHE A 10 2.53 -12.42 -3.31
C PHE A 10 2.34 -13.88 -3.76
N ASN A 11 1.38 -14.59 -3.17
CA ASN A 11 1.20 -16.04 -3.38
C ASN A 11 -0.06 -16.40 -4.18
N SER A 12 -1.13 -15.60 -4.09
CA SER A 12 -2.34 -15.79 -4.88
C SER A 12 -2.23 -15.01 -6.19
N MET A 13 -2.62 -15.66 -7.29
CA MET A 13 -2.80 -14.93 -8.54
C MET A 13 -4.11 -14.17 -8.48
N LEU A 14 -4.08 -12.89 -8.79
CA LEU A 14 -5.25 -12.01 -8.86
C LEU A 14 -6.43 -12.65 -9.64
N GLU A 15 -6.12 -13.39 -10.70
CA GLU A 15 -7.11 -14.08 -11.54
C GLU A 15 -7.86 -15.19 -10.81
N GLN A 16 -7.22 -15.86 -9.84
CA GLN A 16 -7.86 -16.89 -9.02
C GLN A 16 -8.84 -16.28 -8.02
N GLU A 17 -8.55 -15.09 -7.48
CA GLU A 17 -9.44 -14.44 -6.52
C GLU A 17 -10.64 -13.78 -7.20
N ILE A 18 -10.43 -13.12 -8.34
CA ILE A 18 -11.50 -12.41 -9.05
C ILE A 18 -12.51 -13.39 -9.69
N CYS A 19 -12.10 -14.60 -10.07
CA CYS A 19 -12.99 -15.55 -10.75
C CYS A 19 -14.17 -16.07 -9.90
N VAL A 20 -14.14 -15.83 -8.58
CA VAL A 20 -15.27 -16.11 -7.68
C VAL A 20 -16.36 -15.03 -7.79
N PHE A 21 -15.99 -13.81 -8.16
CA PHE A 21 -16.89 -12.65 -8.20
C PHE A 21 -17.37 -12.29 -9.61
N LEU A 22 -16.60 -12.67 -10.64
CA LEU A 22 -16.92 -12.38 -12.04
C LEU A 22 -17.25 -13.65 -12.81
N SER A 23 -18.23 -13.56 -13.69
CA SER A 23 -18.54 -14.58 -14.68
C SER A 23 -17.37 -14.78 -15.67
N LYS A 24 -17.38 -15.91 -16.39
CA LYS A 24 -16.33 -16.20 -17.39
C LYS A 24 -16.33 -15.16 -18.52
N GLU A 25 -17.51 -14.67 -18.88
CA GLU A 25 -17.72 -13.65 -19.90
C GLU A 25 -17.17 -12.29 -19.48
N GLU A 26 -17.31 -11.91 -18.20
CA GLU A 26 -16.72 -10.69 -17.64
C GLU A 26 -15.21 -10.82 -17.50
N MET A 27 -14.71 -11.99 -17.07
CA MET A 27 -13.28 -12.27 -17.01
C MET A 27 -12.61 -12.14 -18.39
N ALA A 28 -13.24 -12.64 -19.44
CA ALA A 28 -12.75 -12.50 -20.81
C ALA A 28 -12.68 -11.03 -21.28
N GLN A 29 -13.56 -10.16 -20.78
CA GLN A 29 -13.52 -8.72 -21.08
C GLN A 29 -12.37 -7.99 -20.36
N LEU A 30 -11.82 -8.57 -19.28
CA LEU A 30 -10.69 -8.04 -18.55
C LEU A 30 -9.33 -8.47 -19.12
N GLU A 31 -9.31 -9.47 -20.00
CA GLU A 31 -8.08 -9.95 -20.63
C GLU A 31 -7.45 -8.87 -21.52
N GLY A 32 -6.15 -8.63 -21.33
CA GLY A 32 -5.38 -7.67 -22.14
C GLY A 32 -5.62 -6.18 -21.83
N VAL A 33 -6.49 -5.85 -20.86
CA VAL A 33 -6.73 -4.45 -20.48
C VAL A 33 -5.73 -3.99 -19.43
N SER A 34 -5.25 -2.74 -19.58
CA SER A 34 -4.27 -2.12 -18.68
C SER A 34 -4.81 -1.86 -17.27
N ASN A 35 -6.05 -1.41 -17.15
CA ASN A 35 -6.70 -1.11 -15.88
C ASN A 35 -7.98 -1.93 -15.71
N ARG A 36 -7.83 -3.11 -15.08
CA ARG A 36 -8.92 -4.06 -14.84
C ARG A 36 -10.00 -3.47 -13.91
N ALA A 37 -9.62 -2.73 -12.87
CA ALA A 37 -10.57 -2.13 -11.92
C ALA A 37 -11.51 -1.11 -12.60
N THR A 38 -10.96 -0.25 -13.45
CA THR A 38 -11.77 0.68 -14.26
C THR A 38 -12.77 -0.05 -15.16
N GLN A 39 -12.38 -1.19 -15.74
CA GLN A 39 -13.31 -1.97 -16.58
C GLN A 39 -14.44 -2.60 -15.76
N VAL A 40 -14.18 -3.04 -14.53
CA VAL A 40 -15.25 -3.52 -13.63
C VAL A 40 -16.27 -2.41 -13.35
N LEU A 41 -15.81 -1.19 -13.07
CA LEU A 41 -16.71 -0.03 -12.88
C LEU A 41 -17.51 0.31 -14.15
N ALA A 42 -16.90 0.16 -15.33
CA ALA A 42 -17.59 0.34 -16.61
C ALA A 42 -18.68 -0.73 -16.83
N MET A 43 -18.41 -1.99 -16.47
CA MET A 43 -19.40 -3.07 -16.52
C MET A 43 -20.56 -2.80 -15.56
N GLN A 44 -20.28 -2.42 -14.31
CA GLN A 44 -21.33 -2.03 -13.34
C GLN A 44 -22.20 -0.86 -13.85
N THR A 45 -21.60 0.14 -14.48
CA THR A 45 -22.33 1.25 -15.10
C THR A 45 -23.29 0.76 -16.19
N LYS A 46 -22.85 -0.20 -17.01
CA LYS A 46 -23.67 -0.80 -18.07
C LYS A 46 -24.85 -1.59 -17.49
N ASP A 47 -24.66 -2.28 -16.36
CA ASP A 47 -25.74 -3.00 -15.69
C ASP A 47 -26.78 -2.04 -15.11
N LEU A 48 -26.35 -0.94 -14.50
CA LEU A 48 -27.25 0.13 -14.04
C LEU A 48 -28.07 0.73 -15.20
N GLN A 49 -27.46 0.86 -16.39
CA GLN A 49 -28.17 1.31 -17.59
C GLN A 49 -29.24 0.29 -18.02
N GLN A 50 -28.89 -1.00 -18.07
CA GLN A 50 -29.85 -2.07 -18.43
C GLN A 50 -31.03 -2.14 -17.46
N LEU A 51 -30.80 -1.99 -16.15
CA LEU A 51 -31.86 -1.96 -15.14
C LEU A 51 -32.82 -0.79 -15.35
N ARG A 52 -32.31 0.37 -15.76
CA ARG A 52 -33.12 1.55 -16.10
C ARG A 52 -33.94 1.32 -17.36
N GLU A 53 -33.32 0.81 -18.42
CA GLU A 53 -34.00 0.51 -19.69
C GLU A 53 -35.09 -0.55 -19.52
N ALA A 54 -34.91 -1.50 -18.61
CA ALA A 54 -35.91 -2.50 -18.22
C ALA A 54 -37.01 -1.93 -17.29
N GLY A 55 -36.92 -0.66 -16.86
CA GLY A 55 -37.88 -0.02 -15.96
C GLY A 55 -37.84 -0.53 -14.51
N LEU A 56 -36.77 -1.22 -14.11
CA LEU A 56 -36.60 -1.74 -12.74
C LEU A 56 -36.14 -0.67 -11.76
N ILE A 57 -35.46 0.37 -12.27
CA ILE A 57 -35.08 1.57 -11.52
C ILE A 57 -35.54 2.82 -12.28
N ASP A 58 -35.93 3.85 -11.54
CA ASP A 58 -36.27 5.16 -12.11
C ASP A 58 -35.02 6.03 -12.32
N ASP A 59 -35.21 7.16 -13.01
CA ASP A 59 -34.14 8.10 -13.33
C ASP A 59 -33.43 8.66 -12.08
N PHE A 60 -34.16 8.86 -10.97
CA PHE A 60 -33.58 9.40 -9.75
C PHE A 60 -32.67 8.35 -9.07
N ARG A 61 -33.16 7.10 -8.94
CA ARG A 61 -32.34 5.99 -8.43
C ARG A 61 -31.13 5.71 -9.31
N HIS A 62 -31.29 5.74 -10.63
CA HIS A 62 -30.18 5.57 -11.57
C HIS A 62 -29.12 6.68 -11.40
N LEU A 63 -29.54 7.94 -11.26
CA LEU A 63 -28.62 9.07 -11.04
C LEU A 63 -27.81 8.89 -9.74
N GLU A 64 -28.45 8.50 -8.64
CA GLU A 64 -27.77 8.29 -7.36
C GLU A 64 -26.79 7.11 -7.40
N LEU A 65 -27.16 5.99 -8.04
CA LEU A 65 -26.26 4.84 -8.22
C LEU A 65 -25.08 5.20 -9.13
N GLN A 66 -25.31 5.98 -10.19
CA GLN A 66 -24.24 6.46 -11.08
C GLN A 66 -23.26 7.37 -10.34
N ARG A 67 -23.76 8.23 -9.43
CA ARG A 67 -22.89 9.06 -8.57
C ARG A 67 -22.02 8.21 -7.66
N PHE A 68 -22.56 7.13 -7.10
CA PHE A 68 -21.80 6.21 -6.28
C PHE A 68 -20.65 5.55 -7.09
N VAL A 69 -20.92 5.08 -8.30
CA VAL A 69 -19.89 4.53 -9.21
C VAL A 69 -18.83 5.58 -9.57
N SER A 70 -19.25 6.82 -9.86
CA SER A 70 -18.32 7.92 -10.12
C SER A 70 -17.41 8.20 -8.93
N ALA A 71 -17.94 8.18 -7.70
CA ALA A 71 -17.15 8.37 -6.48
C ALA A 71 -16.12 7.24 -6.31
N MET A 72 -16.48 5.99 -6.61
CA MET A 72 -15.52 4.87 -6.59
C MET A 72 -14.39 5.08 -7.60
N TYR A 73 -14.71 5.55 -8.82
CA TYR A 73 -13.69 5.88 -9.82
C TYR A 73 -12.75 7.01 -9.39
N ASP A 74 -13.29 8.04 -8.72
CA ASP A 74 -12.49 9.14 -8.17
C ASP A 74 -11.52 8.67 -7.07
N GLU A 75 -11.97 7.79 -6.16
CA GLU A 75 -11.11 7.20 -5.12
C GLU A 75 -10.06 6.24 -5.70
N GLN A 76 -10.42 5.47 -6.73
CA GLN A 76 -9.47 4.64 -7.46
C GLN A 76 -8.37 5.52 -8.09
N GLY A 77 -8.73 6.61 -8.76
CA GLY A 77 -7.78 7.54 -9.36
C GLY A 77 -6.88 8.23 -8.33
N LYS A 78 -7.37 8.51 -7.11
CA LYS A 78 -6.53 9.00 -5.99
C LYS A 78 -5.50 7.95 -5.58
N SER A 79 -5.93 6.70 -5.41
CA SER A 79 -5.06 5.59 -5.00
C SER A 79 -4.00 5.28 -6.06
N GLU A 80 -4.38 5.29 -7.34
CA GLU A 80 -3.44 5.14 -8.46
C GLU A 80 -2.42 6.28 -8.53
N ARG A 81 -2.81 7.51 -8.20
CA ARG A 81 -1.85 8.63 -8.13
C ARG A 81 -0.84 8.45 -7.00
N ILE A 82 -1.29 8.00 -5.83
CA ILE A 82 -0.39 7.69 -4.70
C ILE A 82 0.59 6.58 -5.08
N LYS A 83 0.11 5.52 -5.74
CA LYS A 83 0.95 4.38 -6.14
C LYS A 83 1.93 4.71 -7.28
N ASN A 84 1.45 5.38 -8.33
CA ASN A 84 2.22 5.54 -9.58
C ASN A 84 3.10 6.79 -9.62
N PHE A 85 2.92 7.74 -8.69
CA PHE A 85 3.76 8.93 -8.58
C PHE A 85 4.46 8.98 -7.21
N PRO A 86 5.37 8.04 -6.92
CA PRO A 86 6.27 8.18 -5.77
C PRO A 86 7.15 9.43 -5.96
N PHE A 87 7.76 9.92 -4.87
CA PHE A 87 8.62 11.09 -4.97
C PHE A 87 9.76 10.83 -5.96
N PRO A 88 10.24 11.90 -6.65
CA PRO A 88 11.35 11.75 -7.57
C PRO A 88 12.53 11.07 -6.88
N ARG A 89 13.20 10.12 -7.55
CA ARG A 89 14.36 9.36 -7.01
C ARG A 89 15.46 10.22 -6.36
N GLN A 90 15.56 11.49 -6.75
CA GLN A 90 16.48 12.45 -6.16
C GLN A 90 16.18 12.73 -4.67
N TYR A 91 14.91 12.70 -4.26
CA TYR A 91 14.49 12.85 -2.86
C TYR A 91 14.90 11.66 -1.99
N ALA A 92 14.98 10.45 -2.54
CA ALA A 92 15.51 9.29 -1.81
C ALA A 92 17.06 9.25 -1.82
N THR A 93 17.69 9.65 -2.93
CA THR A 93 19.15 9.46 -3.09
C THR A 93 19.99 10.50 -2.33
N ILE A 94 19.52 11.75 -2.25
CA ILE A 94 20.28 12.84 -1.61
C ILE A 94 20.40 12.66 -0.09
N PRO A 95 19.32 12.34 0.66
CA PRO A 95 19.41 12.03 2.09
C PRO A 95 20.36 10.87 2.38
N LEU A 96 20.29 9.78 1.60
CA LEU A 96 21.21 8.64 1.73
C LEU A 96 22.67 9.06 1.61
N LEU A 97 22.97 9.87 0.61
CA LEU A 97 24.33 10.37 0.38
C LEU A 97 24.77 11.28 1.53
N PHE A 98 23.88 12.15 2.00
CA PHE A 98 24.15 13.04 3.13
C PHE A 98 24.42 12.25 4.42
N THR A 99 23.57 11.27 4.76
CA THR A 99 23.75 10.36 5.91
C THR A 99 25.10 9.64 5.85
N LYS A 100 25.51 9.17 4.67
CA LYS A 100 26.82 8.53 4.46
C LYS A 100 27.98 9.49 4.69
N ILE A 101 27.91 10.71 4.14
CA ILE A 101 28.94 11.73 4.30
C ILE A 101 29.08 12.11 5.79
N VAL A 102 27.96 12.41 6.46
CA VAL A 102 27.95 12.76 7.89
C VAL A 102 28.53 11.61 8.72
N SER A 103 28.14 10.36 8.45
CA SER A 103 28.63 9.19 9.19
C SER A 103 30.14 8.96 9.06
N ILE A 104 30.75 9.38 7.94
CA ILE A 104 32.20 9.29 7.71
C ILE A 104 32.94 10.47 8.35
N LEU A 105 32.36 11.67 8.32
CA LEU A 105 32.99 12.89 8.83
C LEU A 105 32.84 13.06 10.35
N LEU A 106 31.74 12.58 10.92
CA LEU A 106 31.44 12.68 12.35
C LEU A 106 32.56 12.12 13.25
N PRO A 107 33.13 10.92 13.04
CA PRO A 107 34.18 10.41 13.92
C PRO A 107 35.45 11.26 13.82
N LEU A 108 35.79 11.80 12.64
CA LEU A 108 36.93 12.70 12.47
C LEU A 108 36.78 13.99 13.28
N SER A 109 35.55 14.51 13.37
CA SER A 109 35.23 15.68 14.21
C SER A 109 35.35 15.36 15.70
N LEU A 110 34.83 14.20 16.12
CA LEU A 110 34.78 13.81 17.54
C LEU A 110 36.14 13.44 18.13
N VAL A 111 37.07 12.91 17.33
CA VAL A 111 38.41 12.52 17.80
C VAL A 111 39.15 13.73 18.39
N HIS A 112 39.14 14.88 17.70
CA HIS A 112 39.87 16.07 18.14
C HIS A 112 39.29 16.66 19.44
N GLU A 113 37.96 16.70 19.54
CA GLU A 113 37.27 17.25 20.71
C GLU A 113 37.47 16.36 21.95
N ILE A 114 37.38 15.04 21.80
CA ILE A 114 37.52 14.10 22.92
C ILE A 114 38.98 14.02 23.39
N GLU A 115 39.95 14.02 22.48
CA GLU A 115 41.38 14.04 22.82
C GLU A 115 41.76 15.28 23.64
N SER A 116 41.17 16.44 23.31
CA SER A 116 41.44 17.71 24.00
C SER A 116 40.88 17.76 25.43
N ASN A 117 39.80 17.01 25.72
CA ASN A 117 39.12 17.04 27.01
C ASN A 117 39.54 15.89 27.96
N ASP A 118 39.56 14.64 27.49
CA ASP A 118 40.05 13.48 28.26
C ASP A 118 40.51 12.35 27.31
N PRO A 119 41.83 12.09 27.23
CA PRO A 119 42.39 11.04 26.39
C PRO A 119 41.86 9.64 26.70
N ASN A 120 41.39 9.37 27.93
CA ASN A 120 40.86 8.06 28.29
C ASN A 120 39.50 7.77 27.65
N LEU A 121 38.77 8.81 27.21
CA LEU A 121 37.47 8.68 26.56
C LEU A 121 37.55 8.41 25.05
N MET A 122 38.75 8.29 24.47
CA MET A 122 38.94 8.11 23.02
C MET A 122 38.17 6.89 22.46
N TRP A 123 38.07 5.82 23.25
CA TRP A 123 37.31 4.63 22.87
C TRP A 123 35.80 4.84 22.81
N CYS A 124 35.26 5.87 23.48
CA CYS A 124 33.85 6.23 23.43
C CYS A 124 33.41 6.87 22.11
N VAL A 125 34.35 7.32 21.26
CA VAL A 125 34.07 7.86 19.92
C VAL A 125 33.33 6.82 19.06
N VAL A 126 33.73 5.55 19.14
CA VAL A 126 33.17 4.47 18.33
C VAL A 126 31.69 4.21 18.64
N PRO A 127 31.28 3.92 19.89
CA PRO A 127 29.87 3.70 20.21
C PRO A 127 29.02 4.96 20.02
N PHE A 128 29.56 6.16 20.28
CA PHE A 128 28.82 7.40 20.04
C PHE A 128 28.54 7.63 18.55
N ASN A 129 29.56 7.47 17.71
CA ASN A 129 29.39 7.56 16.26
C ASN A 129 28.39 6.50 15.75
N ALA A 130 28.47 5.27 16.24
CA ALA A 130 27.55 4.20 15.86
C ALA A 130 26.09 4.54 16.18
N ILE A 131 25.82 5.11 17.36
CA ILE A 131 24.47 5.54 17.75
C ILE A 131 23.97 6.66 16.84
N VAL A 132 24.78 7.69 16.59
CA VAL A 132 24.36 8.82 15.74
C VAL A 132 24.10 8.36 14.31
N THR A 133 25.01 7.58 13.71
CA THR A 133 24.81 6.98 12.38
C THR A 133 23.56 6.11 12.35
N TRP A 134 23.32 5.30 13.39
CA TRP A 134 22.11 4.48 13.47
C TRP A 134 20.83 5.33 13.48
N VAL A 135 20.80 6.44 14.21
CA VAL A 135 19.65 7.38 14.21
C VAL A 135 19.39 7.96 12.82
N PHE A 136 20.43 8.40 12.11
CA PHE A 136 20.26 8.94 10.76
C PHE A 136 19.77 7.88 9.75
N ILE A 137 20.32 6.67 9.81
CA ILE A 137 19.87 5.54 8.98
C ILE A 137 18.41 5.18 9.32
N LEU A 138 18.05 5.16 10.60
CA LEU A 138 16.69 4.87 11.04
C LEU A 138 15.70 5.90 10.51
N MET A 139 16.05 7.20 10.58
CA MET A 139 15.23 8.28 10.05
C MET A 139 14.97 8.12 8.55
N GLU A 140 16.00 7.72 7.80
CA GLU A 140 15.91 7.45 6.36
C GLU A 140 14.99 6.26 6.07
N MET A 141 15.18 5.14 6.78
CA MET A 141 14.33 3.97 6.63
C MET A 141 12.85 4.27 6.89
N ILE A 142 12.55 5.05 7.94
CA ILE A 142 11.16 5.44 8.25
C ILE A 142 10.57 6.28 7.10
N GLY A 143 11.36 7.17 6.51
CA GLY A 143 10.96 7.96 5.35
C GLY A 143 10.60 7.07 4.16
N ASP A 144 11.49 6.14 3.80
CA ASP A 144 11.30 5.22 2.67
C ASP A 144 10.03 4.36 2.82
N TYR A 145 9.78 3.81 4.02
CA TYR A 145 8.58 3.02 4.29
C TYR A 145 7.30 3.87 4.30
N SER A 146 7.37 5.12 4.73
CA SER A 146 6.19 6.01 4.75
C SER A 146 5.80 6.52 3.37
N GLU A 147 6.72 6.48 2.41
CA GLU A 147 6.50 6.98 1.06
C GLU A 147 5.68 6.02 0.19
N ASN A 148 5.79 4.71 0.42
CA ASN A 148 5.22 3.68 -0.46
C ASN A 148 4.24 2.78 0.31
N PRO A 149 2.99 3.22 0.55
CA PRO A 149 2.06 2.55 1.47
C PRO A 149 1.37 1.30 0.90
N PHE A 150 1.62 0.94 -0.37
CA PHE A 150 0.86 -0.08 -1.12
C PHE A 150 1.75 -1.13 -1.81
N GLU A 151 2.93 -1.39 -1.25
CA GLU A 151 3.91 -2.36 -1.77
C GLU A 151 3.75 -3.76 -1.14
N GLY A 152 2.85 -3.91 -0.17
CA GLY A 152 2.61 -5.18 0.54
C GLY A 152 3.68 -5.50 1.58
N THR A 153 4.34 -4.48 2.15
CA THR A 153 5.34 -4.64 3.23
C THR A 153 4.71 -4.56 4.63
N TYR A 154 5.47 -4.91 5.67
CA TYR A 154 5.01 -4.91 7.07
C TYR A 154 4.41 -3.57 7.53
N ASN A 155 4.93 -2.45 7.05
CA ASN A 155 4.51 -1.10 7.47
C ASN A 155 3.40 -0.53 6.57
N ASP A 156 2.97 -1.29 5.58
CA ASP A 156 2.02 -0.81 4.57
C ASP A 156 0.59 -0.91 5.06
N VAL A 157 -0.32 -0.31 4.29
CA VAL A 157 -1.75 -0.41 4.56
C VAL A 157 -2.20 -1.86 4.29
N PRO A 158 -2.90 -2.52 5.23
CA PRO A 158 -3.36 -3.90 5.06
C PRO A 158 -4.58 -3.97 4.12
N ILE A 159 -4.34 -3.80 2.82
CA ILE A 159 -5.39 -3.74 1.78
C ILE A 159 -6.19 -5.04 1.75
N PHE A 160 -5.55 -6.19 1.95
CA PHE A 160 -6.23 -7.48 1.91
C PHE A 160 -7.17 -7.64 3.10
N SER A 161 -6.75 -7.28 4.32
CA SER A 161 -7.63 -7.25 5.50
C SER A 161 -8.80 -6.28 5.32
N ILE A 162 -8.56 -5.09 4.75
CA ILE A 162 -9.62 -4.11 4.48
C ILE A 162 -10.61 -4.69 3.46
N SER A 163 -10.11 -5.27 2.37
CA SER A 163 -10.95 -5.88 1.33
C SER A 163 -11.78 -7.05 1.85
N ARG A 164 -11.19 -7.91 2.71
CA ARG A 164 -11.92 -8.99 3.37
C ARG A 164 -12.98 -8.47 4.33
N THR A 165 -12.73 -7.36 5.03
CA THR A 165 -13.74 -6.73 5.89
C THR A 165 -14.92 -6.23 5.05
N ILE A 166 -14.66 -5.55 3.93
CA ILE A 166 -15.71 -5.11 3.00
C ILE A 166 -16.49 -6.31 2.44
N GLU A 167 -15.81 -7.40 2.08
CA GLU A 167 -16.45 -8.63 1.61
C GLU A 167 -17.41 -9.22 2.67
N ILE A 168 -16.97 -9.27 3.93
CA ILE A 168 -17.78 -9.74 5.06
C ILE A 168 -19.01 -8.87 5.23
N ASP A 169 -18.82 -7.55 5.32
CA ASP A 169 -19.90 -6.58 5.53
C ASP A 169 -20.98 -6.70 4.43
N LEU A 170 -20.56 -6.81 3.16
CA LEU A 170 -21.48 -6.95 2.03
C LEU A 170 -22.24 -8.29 2.06
N LYS A 171 -21.56 -9.41 2.35
CA LYS A 171 -22.21 -10.72 2.45
C LYS A 171 -23.19 -10.80 3.61
N GLU A 172 -22.85 -10.17 4.75
CA GLU A 172 -23.75 -10.07 5.90
C GLU A 172 -24.98 -9.21 5.59
N MET A 173 -24.82 -8.08 4.91
CA MET A 173 -25.93 -7.24 4.43
C MET A 173 -26.87 -8.01 3.49
N LEU A 174 -26.32 -8.89 2.65
CA LEU A 174 -27.08 -9.77 1.74
C LEU A 174 -27.64 -11.02 2.43
N ARG A 175 -27.30 -11.26 3.71
CA ARG A 175 -27.68 -12.44 4.50
C ARG A 175 -27.22 -13.76 3.87
N GLU A 176 -26.04 -13.75 3.26
CA GLU A 176 -25.41 -14.97 2.77
C GLU A 176 -25.02 -15.90 3.92
N LYS A 177 -25.02 -17.21 3.66
CA LYS A 177 -24.64 -18.22 4.66
C LYS A 177 -23.14 -18.45 4.71
N GLU A 178 -22.44 -18.20 3.61
CA GLU A 178 -21.02 -18.45 3.44
C GLU A 178 -20.24 -17.14 3.53
N VAL A 179 -20.13 -16.63 4.75
CA VAL A 179 -19.32 -15.44 5.06
C VAL A 179 -17.89 -15.91 5.37
N PRO A 180 -16.86 -15.41 4.67
CA PRO A 180 -15.49 -15.79 4.95
C PRO A 180 -15.06 -15.26 6.33
N PRO A 181 -14.13 -15.93 7.02
CA PRO A 181 -13.62 -15.42 8.28
C PRO A 181 -12.80 -14.14 8.08
N ALA A 182 -12.85 -13.26 9.08
CA ALA A 182 -11.97 -12.11 9.18
C ALA A 182 -10.50 -12.57 9.23
N ILE A 183 -9.63 -11.80 8.60
CA ILE A 183 -8.20 -12.09 8.57
C ILE A 183 -7.65 -11.86 9.96
N GLN A 184 -7.08 -12.92 10.53
CA GLN A 184 -6.42 -12.84 11.82
C GLN A 184 -5.00 -12.34 11.64
N PRO A 185 -4.49 -11.53 12.56
CA PRO A 185 -3.12 -11.08 12.48
C PRO A 185 -2.17 -12.27 12.57
N VAL A 186 -1.26 -12.39 11.60
CA VAL A 186 -0.17 -13.38 11.63
C VAL A 186 1.06 -12.65 12.18
N ASP A 187 1.64 -13.16 13.27
CA ASP A 187 2.78 -12.54 13.96
C ASP A 187 2.55 -11.08 14.44
N GLY A 188 1.30 -10.74 14.77
CA GLY A 188 0.93 -9.40 15.22
C GLY A 188 0.67 -8.39 14.09
N MET A 189 0.76 -8.83 12.84
CA MET A 189 0.44 -8.03 11.65
C MET A 189 -0.89 -8.42 11.05
N LEU A 190 -1.73 -7.43 10.75
CA LEU A 190 -2.83 -7.59 9.82
C LEU A 190 -2.26 -7.44 8.40
N MET A 191 -2.60 -8.38 7.53
CA MET A 191 -2.34 -8.32 6.08
C MET A 191 -3.66 -8.10 5.37
#